data_AF-A0A6J5Z7G4-F1
#
_entry.id   AF-A0A6J5Z7G4-F1
#
_cell.length_a   1.000
_cell.length_b   1.000
_cell.length_c   1.000
_cell.angle_alpha   90.00
_cell.angle_beta   90.00
_cell.angle_gamma   90.00
#
_symmetry.space_group_name_H-M   'P 1'
#
loop_
_entity.id
_entity.type
_entity.pdbx_description
1 polymer ?
#
loop_
_entity_poly.entity_id
_entity_poly.type
_entity_poly.pdbx_seq_one_letter_code
_entity_poly.pdbx_strand_id
1 'polypeptide(L)'
;MRTIFPPLKSKPVFVLDFSLTYVGVIFLSLSIAATEMFKIYPESKLEIIQIRVLHTIFIFALVFLTQLILRARKVINSGYLGLAVIGLWLAIPSLLIRVLLMEEFNLLADSQVATYFHEQFLISLGHAFFWIPVVIILGGQRNKIIEAFKEYEKRLVISARKTIRNSSEFHNLKQEVDQTFRDELIMHASQLLNSLTFSDDKKLSLKERNEIMQRYLKGNTLRDFSQRLNQKSEAIANNSKFDQDLRSLDLIRKQFNILYNFTARKAPLSAWVYTLLTFALLLPNYVNFFSPLEVLITLPGLFVIQIIAMQIRKILYLGGKYAILQTNLLTLLIGFLPFVEMLLFEIFIPELTEEFPLVIIAFFYPLGFYVYMRFIQIIQPEAINAIRGDQIYASPALKSSVLKVVNDEFKQSMSHQWATYIHGKILTRLAATSLKLEQAVGNDDLQSFELGLTNLKNILENPTREFEHNSMNLKEEISSRLDPWEGLIQIEITLDPALEKISNDRVKDVGEVIEEIISNSVRHGGSQNIKINITSNSHPDIQIQIEDDAVNPLPSAPARIGLGTKILNLVSDGRWTISHIEGKTTVMLTMSLSESQ
;
A
#
# COMPACT_ATOMS: atom_id res chain seq x y z
N MET A 1 6.54 -23.99 17.03
CA MET A 1 5.94 -23.69 18.34
C MET A 1 6.48 -22.36 18.90
N ARG A 2 6.16 -21.23 18.25
CA ARG A 2 6.32 -19.90 18.85
C ARG A 2 4.97 -19.21 18.76
N THR A 3 4.13 -19.50 19.76
CA THR A 3 2.79 -18.95 19.91
C THR A 3 2.82 -17.42 19.97
N ILE A 4 1.73 -16.76 19.56
CA ILE A 4 1.48 -15.32 19.78
C ILE A 4 1.68 -14.95 21.26
N PHE A 5 1.39 -15.90 22.15
CA PHE A 5 1.68 -15.85 23.59
C PHE A 5 2.79 -16.84 23.93
N PRO A 6 4.07 -16.44 23.79
CA PRO A 6 5.19 -17.28 24.16
C PRO A 6 5.20 -17.56 25.69
N PRO A 7 5.77 -18.69 26.14
CA PRO A 7 5.72 -19.08 27.55
C PRO A 7 6.39 -18.04 28.45
N LEU A 8 5.86 -17.83 29.66
CA LEU A 8 6.37 -16.85 30.64
C LEU A 8 7.88 -16.95 30.87
N LYS A 9 8.44 -18.18 30.84
CA LYS A 9 9.88 -18.44 31.00
C LYS A 9 10.77 -17.82 29.91
N SER A 10 10.19 -17.48 28.75
CA SER A 10 10.94 -16.96 27.59
C SER A 10 11.22 -15.46 27.62
N LYS A 11 10.76 -14.73 28.66
CA LYS A 11 10.88 -13.26 28.79
C LYS A 11 10.64 -12.52 27.46
N PRO A 12 9.46 -12.71 26.84
CA PRO A 12 9.20 -12.19 25.52
C PRO A 12 9.11 -10.67 25.50
N VAL A 13 9.47 -10.10 24.36
CA VAL A 13 9.42 -8.66 24.11
C VAL A 13 8.43 -8.41 22.98
N PHE A 14 7.47 -7.53 23.24
CA PHE A 14 6.39 -7.16 22.31
C PHE A 14 6.56 -5.72 21.87
N VAL A 15 6.30 -5.47 20.59
CA VAL A 15 6.21 -4.10 20.05
C VAL A 15 4.90 -3.50 20.52
N LEU A 16 4.97 -2.32 21.15
CA LEU A 16 3.81 -1.61 21.64
C LEU A 16 3.08 -0.94 20.46
N ASP A 17 1.88 -1.43 20.16
CA ASP A 17 0.95 -0.76 19.25
C ASP A 17 -0.46 -0.77 19.82
N PHE A 18 -1.03 0.43 19.91
CA PHE A 18 -2.34 0.69 20.48
C PHE A 18 -3.42 0.90 19.40
N SER A 19 -3.10 0.71 18.12
CA SER A 19 -4.03 0.92 17.00
C SER A 19 -5.32 0.12 17.14
N LEU A 20 -5.23 -1.13 17.60
CA LEU A 20 -6.40 -1.98 17.86
C LEU A 20 -7.06 -1.68 19.21
N THR A 21 -6.40 -0.97 20.14
CA THR A 21 -6.97 -0.62 21.45
C THR A 21 -8.19 0.25 21.30
N TYR A 22 -8.16 1.25 20.41
CA TYR A 22 -9.33 2.10 20.14
C TYR A 22 -10.52 1.31 19.60
N VAL A 23 -10.26 0.40 18.65
CA VAL A 23 -11.30 -0.47 18.08
C VAL A 23 -11.89 -1.38 19.16
N GLY A 24 -11.03 -2.00 19.98
CA GLY A 24 -11.44 -2.82 21.11
C GLY A 24 -12.30 -2.06 22.12
N VAL A 25 -11.96 -0.80 22.43
CA VAL A 25 -12.74 0.07 23.32
C VAL A 25 -14.12 0.36 22.74
N ILE A 26 -14.23 0.65 21.44
CA ILE A 26 -15.55 0.87 20.78
C ILE A 26 -16.42 -0.38 20.89
N PHE A 27 -15.90 -1.54 20.48
CA PHE A 27 -16.68 -2.78 20.53
C PHE A 27 -17.12 -3.14 21.95
N LEU A 28 -16.22 -2.99 22.93
CA LEU A 28 -16.53 -3.24 24.34
C LEU A 28 -17.58 -2.24 24.84
N SER A 29 -17.43 -0.95 24.51
CA SER A 29 -18.38 0.09 24.93
C SER A 29 -19.80 -0.17 24.39
N LEU A 30 -19.93 -0.55 23.12
CA LEU A 30 -21.20 -0.87 22.48
C LEU A 30 -21.83 -2.13 23.06
N SER A 31 -21.02 -3.17 23.30
CA SER A 31 -21.49 -4.42 23.89
C SER A 31 -22.05 -4.21 25.29
N ILE A 32 -21.36 -3.44 26.13
CA ILE A 32 -21.79 -3.18 27.50
C ILE A 32 -22.98 -2.20 27.52
N ALA A 33 -22.95 -1.16 26.68
CA ALA A 33 -24.06 -0.20 26.58
C ALA A 33 -25.37 -0.89 26.19
N ALA A 34 -25.34 -1.88 25.30
CA ALA A 34 -26.52 -2.66 24.96
C ALA A 34 -27.12 -3.35 26.20
N THR A 35 -26.32 -4.08 26.97
CA THR A 35 -26.79 -4.73 28.21
C THR A 35 -27.35 -3.72 29.21
N GLU A 36 -26.69 -2.59 29.39
CA GLU A 36 -27.14 -1.55 30.33
C GLU A 36 -28.46 -0.90 29.91
N MET A 37 -28.60 -0.50 28.64
CA MET A 37 -29.79 0.20 28.13
C MET A 37 -31.04 -0.69 28.06
N PHE A 38 -30.86 -1.98 27.77
CA PHE A 38 -32.00 -2.89 27.56
C PHE A 38 -32.40 -3.62 28.84
N LYS A 39 -31.54 -3.62 29.87
CA LYS A 39 -31.75 -4.45 31.04
C LYS A 39 -31.55 -3.75 32.39
N ILE A 40 -30.38 -3.16 32.61
CA ILE A 40 -30.02 -2.65 33.95
C ILE A 40 -30.69 -1.30 34.23
N TYR A 41 -30.74 -0.43 33.21
CA TYR A 41 -31.35 0.90 33.31
C TYR A 41 -32.28 1.18 32.13
N PRO A 42 -33.38 0.41 31.99
CA PRO A 42 -34.29 0.53 30.85
C PRO A 42 -35.00 1.89 30.79
N GLU A 43 -35.16 2.57 31.93
CA GLU A 43 -35.80 3.89 32.04
C GLU A 43 -34.82 5.06 31.86
N SER A 44 -33.49 4.82 31.88
CA SER A 44 -32.45 5.87 31.82
C SER A 44 -31.50 5.72 30.63
N LYS A 45 -32.06 5.33 29.47
CA LYS A 45 -31.29 5.03 28.26
C LYS A 45 -30.45 6.21 27.78
N LEU A 46 -30.98 7.43 27.87
CA LEU A 46 -30.30 8.63 27.38
C LEU A 46 -29.06 8.94 28.22
N GLU A 47 -29.19 8.87 29.54
CA GLU A 47 -28.13 9.06 30.52
C GLU A 47 -27.03 8.02 30.31
N ILE A 48 -27.38 6.75 30.12
CA ILE A 48 -26.43 5.66 29.86
C ILE A 48 -25.64 5.91 28.58
N ILE A 49 -26.30 6.35 27.50
CA ILE A 49 -25.62 6.70 26.25
C ILE A 49 -24.63 7.83 26.49
N GLN A 50 -25.04 8.89 27.19
CA GLN A 50 -24.17 10.04 27.48
C GLN A 50 -22.95 9.63 28.32
N ILE A 51 -23.16 8.89 29.40
CA ILE A 51 -22.08 8.35 30.25
C ILE A 51 -21.12 7.49 29.40
N ARG A 52 -21.64 6.62 28.53
CA ARG A 52 -20.82 5.75 27.67
C ARG A 52 -20.01 6.54 26.64
N VAL A 53 -20.57 7.58 26.05
CA VAL A 53 -19.85 8.47 25.13
C VAL A 53 -18.75 9.22 25.86
N LEU A 54 -19.05 9.85 27.00
CA LEU A 54 -18.06 10.59 27.81
C LEU A 54 -16.94 9.67 28.30
N HIS A 55 -17.28 8.47 28.79
CA HIS A 55 -16.32 7.47 29.23
C HIS A 55 -15.43 6.99 28.09
N THR A 56 -15.99 6.76 26.89
CA THR A 56 -15.22 6.35 25.71
C THR A 56 -14.25 7.45 25.25
N ILE A 57 -14.71 8.71 25.24
CA ILE A 57 -13.85 9.87 24.92
C ILE A 57 -12.69 9.97 25.93
N PHE A 58 -12.97 9.80 27.21
CA PHE A 58 -11.95 9.79 28.25
C PHE A 58 -10.92 8.66 28.02
N ILE A 59 -11.37 7.44 27.76
CA ILE A 59 -10.45 6.32 27.47
C ILE A 59 -9.60 6.62 26.24
N PHE A 60 -10.18 7.19 25.18
CA PHE A 60 -9.42 7.57 23.98
C PHE A 60 -8.34 8.60 24.29
N ALA A 61 -8.68 9.64 25.05
CA ALA A 61 -7.72 10.64 25.50
C ALA A 61 -6.60 10.03 26.35
N LEU A 62 -6.95 9.10 27.25
CA LEU A 62 -6.00 8.40 28.11
C LEU A 62 -5.06 7.48 27.31
N VAL A 63 -5.58 6.74 26.34
CA VAL A 63 -4.77 5.91 25.42
C VAL A 63 -3.85 6.78 24.58
N PHE A 64 -4.35 7.90 24.05
CA PHE A 64 -3.54 8.86 23.27
C PHE A 64 -2.42 9.47 24.11
N LEU A 65 -2.71 9.94 25.33
CA LEU A 65 -1.72 10.47 26.25
C LEU A 65 -0.66 9.42 26.61
N THR A 66 -1.09 8.18 26.85
CA THR A 66 -0.19 7.05 27.13
C THR A 66 0.76 6.82 25.96
N GLN A 67 0.28 6.85 24.72
CA GLN A 67 1.12 6.75 23.53
C GLN A 67 2.13 7.91 23.43
N LEU A 68 1.70 9.14 23.71
CA LEU A 68 2.56 10.32 23.66
C LEU A 68 3.69 10.22 24.70
N ILE A 69 3.38 9.80 25.93
CA ILE A 69 4.35 9.59 27.00
C ILE A 69 5.35 8.49 26.62
N LEU A 70 4.87 7.35 26.10
CA LEU A 70 5.73 6.24 25.69
C LEU A 70 6.66 6.65 24.53
N ARG A 71 6.16 7.40 23.55
CA ARG A 71 6.97 7.95 22.44
C ARG A 71 8.00 8.95 22.94
N ALA A 72 7.63 9.87 23.83
CA ALA A 72 8.55 10.84 24.42
C ALA A 72 9.70 10.15 25.20
N ARG A 73 9.39 9.03 25.86
CA ARG A 73 10.38 8.19 26.56
C ARG A 73 11.10 7.18 25.66
N LYS A 74 10.84 7.18 24.34
CA LYS A 74 11.39 6.22 23.36
C LYS A 74 11.14 4.74 23.74
N VAL A 75 10.04 4.46 24.44
CA VAL A 75 9.64 3.10 24.82
C VAL A 75 8.80 2.51 23.69
N ILE A 76 9.43 1.66 22.88
CA ILE A 76 8.80 1.03 21.71
C ILE A 76 8.39 -0.42 22.02
N ASN A 77 9.03 -1.05 23.00
CA ASN A 77 8.87 -2.46 23.30
C ASN A 77 8.61 -2.68 24.80
N SER A 78 7.86 -3.74 25.13
CA SER A 78 7.60 -4.15 26.52
C SER A 78 7.44 -5.66 26.63
N GLY A 79 7.81 -6.22 27.79
CA GLY A 79 7.41 -7.57 28.18
C GLY A 79 6.05 -7.62 28.89
N TYR A 80 5.66 -8.80 29.37
CA TYR A 80 4.38 -9.02 30.07
C TYR A 80 4.18 -8.09 31.27
N LEU A 81 5.22 -7.86 32.08
CA LEU A 81 5.12 -6.98 33.25
C LEU A 81 4.82 -5.53 32.86
N GLY A 82 5.51 -4.99 31.85
CA GLY A 82 5.22 -3.63 31.39
C GLY A 82 3.85 -3.52 30.70
N LEU A 83 3.39 -4.57 30.01
CA LEU A 83 2.02 -4.61 29.47
C LEU A 83 0.96 -4.62 30.59
N ALA A 84 1.21 -5.35 31.67
CA ALA A 84 0.34 -5.38 32.85
C ALA A 84 0.28 -4.01 33.54
N VAL A 85 1.42 -3.32 33.66
CA VAL A 85 1.48 -1.95 34.21
C VAL A 85 0.71 -0.96 33.33
N ILE A 86 0.89 -1.03 32.00
CA ILE A 86 0.12 -0.23 31.03
C ILE A 86 -1.38 -0.54 31.16
N GLY A 87 -1.73 -1.81 31.29
CA GLY A 87 -3.12 -2.25 31.48
C GLY A 87 -3.76 -1.68 32.74
N LEU A 88 -3.07 -1.74 33.88
CA LEU A 88 -3.53 -1.15 35.14
C LEU A 88 -3.67 0.37 35.04
N TRP A 89 -2.69 1.04 34.42
CA TRP A 89 -2.72 2.48 34.17
C TRP A 89 -3.92 2.91 33.33
N LEU A 90 -4.36 2.09 32.39
CA LEU A 90 -5.55 2.39 31.58
C LEU A 90 -6.86 1.99 32.28
N ALA A 91 -6.87 0.86 33.00
CA ALA A 91 -8.09 0.32 33.60
C ALA A 91 -8.54 1.06 34.87
N ILE A 92 -7.61 1.43 35.78
CA ILE A 92 -7.97 2.05 37.06
C ILE A 92 -8.59 3.44 36.87
N PRO A 93 -7.99 4.38 36.12
CA PRO A 93 -8.61 5.68 35.88
C PRO A 93 -9.92 5.56 35.10
N SER A 94 -10.01 4.60 34.18
CA SER A 94 -11.25 4.29 33.45
C SER A 94 -12.37 3.88 34.41
N LEU A 95 -12.10 3.02 35.39
CA LEU A 95 -13.06 2.64 36.42
C LEU A 95 -13.48 3.83 37.27
N LEU A 96 -12.53 4.64 37.75
CA LEU A 96 -12.83 5.81 38.59
C LEU A 96 -13.74 6.81 37.87
N ILE A 97 -13.43 7.15 36.62
CA ILE A 97 -14.29 8.03 35.82
C ILE A 97 -15.67 7.41 35.57
N ARG A 98 -15.75 6.09 35.39
CA ARG A 98 -17.05 5.43 35.24
C ARG A 98 -17.91 5.58 36.49
N VAL A 99 -17.33 5.37 37.68
CA VAL A 99 -18.05 5.54 38.95
C VAL A 99 -18.52 6.98 39.13
N LEU A 100 -17.63 7.96 38.91
CA LEU A 100 -17.97 9.38 39.01
C LEU A 100 -19.09 9.79 38.05
N LEU A 101 -19.07 9.32 36.80
CA LEU A 101 -20.14 9.64 35.86
C LEU A 101 -21.47 8.96 36.24
N MET A 102 -21.44 7.77 36.84
CA MET A 102 -22.67 7.09 37.27
C MET A 102 -23.31 7.79 38.48
N GLU A 103 -22.49 8.33 39.38
CA GLU A 103 -22.91 9.16 40.53
C GLU A 103 -23.48 10.51 40.06
N GLU A 104 -22.77 11.22 39.19
CA GLU A 104 -23.19 12.55 38.66
C GLU A 104 -24.53 12.50 37.93
N PHE A 105 -24.79 11.40 37.20
CA PHE A 105 -26.06 11.19 36.49
C PHE A 105 -27.17 10.60 37.37
N ASN A 106 -26.96 10.51 38.70
CA ASN A 106 -27.89 9.94 39.67
C ASN A 106 -28.33 8.50 39.37
N LEU A 107 -27.47 7.71 38.71
CA LEU A 107 -27.71 6.28 38.47
C LEU A 107 -27.18 5.39 39.61
N LEU A 108 -26.30 5.93 40.45
CA LEU A 108 -25.81 5.31 41.68
C LEU A 108 -26.07 6.25 42.86
N ALA A 109 -26.68 5.73 43.93
CA ALA A 109 -26.75 6.43 45.20
C ALA A 109 -25.41 6.32 45.94
N ASP A 110 -25.07 7.31 46.79
CA ASP A 110 -23.83 7.34 47.59
C ASP A 110 -23.58 6.03 48.37
N SER A 111 -24.64 5.40 48.88
CA SER A 111 -24.56 4.14 49.63
C SER A 111 -24.18 2.92 48.78
N GLN A 112 -24.31 3.01 47.45
CA GLN A 112 -24.06 1.93 46.50
C GLN A 112 -22.70 2.06 45.79
N VAL A 113 -22.05 3.23 45.88
CA VAL A 113 -20.78 3.54 45.20
C VAL A 113 -19.68 2.53 45.55
N ALA A 114 -19.51 2.21 46.84
CA ALA A 114 -18.46 1.28 47.28
C ALA A 114 -18.68 -0.15 46.76
N THR A 115 -19.93 -0.62 46.78
CA THR A 115 -20.32 -1.94 46.28
C THR A 115 -20.10 -2.02 44.77
N TYR A 116 -20.59 -1.03 44.02
CA TYR A 116 -20.41 -0.95 42.57
C TYR A 116 -18.93 -0.89 42.18
N PHE A 117 -18.11 -0.10 42.89
CA PHE A 117 -16.68 -0.04 42.65
C PHE A 117 -16.02 -1.42 42.84
N HIS A 118 -16.38 -2.16 43.89
CA HIS A 118 -15.80 -3.47 44.17
C HIS A 118 -16.14 -4.50 43.08
N GLU A 119 -17.40 -4.55 42.65
CA GLU A 119 -17.86 -5.43 41.57
C GLU A 119 -17.13 -5.14 40.25
N GLN A 120 -17.03 -3.86 39.88
CA GLN A 120 -16.38 -3.44 38.63
C GLN A 120 -14.85 -3.49 38.69
N PHE A 121 -14.26 -3.55 39.89
CA PHE A 121 -12.82 -3.64 40.06
C PHE A 121 -12.26 -4.96 39.51
N LEU A 122 -12.92 -6.09 39.76
CA LEU A 122 -12.49 -7.40 39.24
C LEU A 122 -12.54 -7.45 37.71
N ILE A 123 -13.58 -6.87 37.10
CA ILE A 123 -13.72 -6.78 35.65
C ILE A 123 -12.61 -5.89 35.06
N SER A 124 -12.33 -4.76 35.73
CA SER A 124 -11.24 -3.86 35.35
C SER A 124 -9.88 -4.53 35.42
N LEU A 125 -9.68 -5.43 36.39
CA LEU A 125 -8.47 -6.25 36.50
C LEU A 125 -8.32 -7.23 35.33
N GLY A 126 -9.43 -7.84 34.90
CA GLY A 126 -9.49 -8.67 33.70
C GLY A 126 -9.11 -7.87 32.44
N HIS A 127 -9.62 -6.65 32.29
CA HIS A 127 -9.22 -5.77 31.21
C HIS A 127 -7.73 -5.39 31.27
N ALA A 128 -7.21 -5.10 32.48
CA ALA A 128 -5.83 -4.70 32.71
C ALA A 128 -4.82 -5.81 32.37
N PHE A 129 -5.07 -7.05 32.82
CA PHE A 129 -4.10 -8.13 32.66
C PHE A 129 -4.31 -9.00 31.43
N PHE A 130 -5.51 -9.01 30.86
CA PHE A 130 -5.82 -9.81 29.69
C PHE A 130 -6.12 -8.94 28.47
N TRP A 131 -7.21 -8.16 28.51
CA TRP A 131 -7.75 -7.59 27.27
C TRP A 131 -6.82 -6.54 26.65
N ILE A 132 -6.35 -5.59 27.45
CA ILE A 132 -5.44 -4.54 26.98
C ILE A 132 -4.11 -5.14 26.49
N PRO A 133 -3.41 -6.00 27.25
CA PRO A 133 -2.20 -6.68 26.77
C PRO A 133 -2.41 -7.47 25.48
N VAL A 134 -3.50 -8.24 25.36
CA VAL A 134 -3.82 -9.02 24.16
C VAL A 134 -3.97 -8.10 22.96
N VAL A 135 -4.77 -7.04 23.08
CA VAL A 135 -5.02 -6.11 21.97
C VAL A 135 -3.75 -5.38 21.54
N ILE A 136 -2.87 -5.01 22.48
CA ILE A 136 -1.57 -4.40 22.16
C ILE A 136 -0.65 -5.38 21.43
N ILE A 137 -0.56 -6.63 21.90
CA ILE A 137 0.24 -7.68 21.25
C ILE A 137 -0.27 -7.95 19.83
N LEU A 138 -1.59 -8.07 19.66
CA LEU A 138 -2.21 -8.27 18.36
C LEU A 138 -1.99 -7.07 17.45
N GLY A 139 -2.03 -5.84 17.97
CA GLY A 139 -1.73 -4.61 17.22
C GLY A 139 -0.32 -4.64 16.65
N GLY A 140 0.67 -4.96 17.49
CA GLY A 140 2.08 -5.01 17.07
C GLY A 140 2.33 -6.05 15.98
N GLN A 141 1.66 -7.21 16.06
CA GLN A 141 1.76 -8.25 15.02
C GLN A 141 0.98 -7.91 13.75
N ARG A 142 -0.19 -7.27 13.86
CA ARG A 142 -0.96 -6.76 12.72
C ARG A 142 -0.09 -5.88 11.83
N ASN A 143 0.64 -4.93 12.41
CA ASN A 143 1.50 -4.04 11.62
C ASN A 143 2.59 -4.81 10.87
N LYS A 144 3.21 -5.81 11.51
CA LYS A 144 4.20 -6.68 10.86
C LYS A 144 3.60 -7.47 9.69
N ILE A 145 2.34 -7.90 9.79
CA ILE A 145 1.64 -8.58 8.70
C ILE A 145 1.33 -7.63 7.56
N ILE A 146 0.85 -6.43 7.87
CA ILE A 146 0.59 -5.38 6.87
C ILE A 146 1.89 -5.03 6.14
N GLU A 147 2.99 -4.86 6.88
CA GLU A 147 4.32 -4.59 6.32
C GLU A 147 4.82 -5.77 5.46
N ALA A 148 4.72 -7.00 5.95
CA ALA A 148 5.08 -8.19 5.16
C ALA A 148 4.23 -8.30 3.89
N PHE A 149 2.95 -7.95 3.94
CA PHE A 149 2.09 -7.90 2.75
C PHE A 149 2.52 -6.81 1.78
N LYS A 150 2.89 -5.62 2.25
CA LYS A 150 3.45 -4.56 1.39
C LYS A 150 4.75 -5.03 0.70
N GLU A 151 5.63 -5.69 1.43
CA GLU A 151 6.86 -6.27 0.87
C GLU A 151 6.56 -7.35 -0.18
N TYR A 152 5.61 -8.24 0.12
CA TYR A 152 5.18 -9.30 -0.79
C TYR A 152 4.50 -8.73 -2.04
N GLU A 153 3.67 -7.72 -1.89
CA GLU A 153 3.08 -6.97 -3.00
C GLU A 153 4.15 -6.35 -3.89
N LYS A 154 5.16 -5.69 -3.30
CA LYS A 154 6.30 -5.16 -4.05
C LYS A 154 6.99 -6.26 -4.85
N ARG A 155 7.23 -7.44 -4.26
CA ARG A 155 7.80 -8.60 -4.96
C ARG A 155 6.89 -9.12 -6.08
N LEU A 156 5.58 -9.18 -5.87
CA LEU A 156 4.63 -9.59 -6.90
C LEU A 156 4.61 -8.61 -8.08
N VAL A 157 4.65 -7.31 -7.80
CA VAL A 157 4.74 -6.28 -8.85
C VAL A 157 6.04 -6.43 -9.63
N ILE A 158 7.18 -6.59 -8.96
CA ILE A 158 8.48 -6.82 -9.60
C ILE A 158 8.42 -8.08 -10.48
N SER A 159 7.91 -9.19 -9.94
CA SER A 159 7.79 -10.45 -10.68
C SER A 159 6.83 -10.32 -11.86
N ALA A 160 5.69 -9.66 -11.68
CA ALA A 160 4.72 -9.45 -12.75
C ALA A 160 5.31 -8.58 -13.86
N ARG A 161 6.03 -7.51 -13.53
CA ARG A 161 6.74 -6.68 -14.51
C ARG A 161 7.77 -7.49 -15.29
N LYS A 162 8.59 -8.29 -14.60
CA LYS A 162 9.56 -9.18 -15.25
C LYS A 162 8.88 -10.21 -16.16
N THR A 163 7.79 -10.85 -15.70
CA THR A 163 7.06 -11.83 -16.51
C THR A 163 6.35 -11.19 -17.69
N ILE A 164 5.69 -10.04 -17.51
CA ILE A 164 5.05 -9.29 -18.58
C ILE A 164 6.10 -8.90 -19.60
N ARG A 165 7.22 -8.28 -19.21
CA ARG A 165 8.24 -7.84 -20.17
C ARG A 165 8.74 -8.97 -21.08
N ASN A 166 8.79 -10.19 -20.55
CA ASN A 166 9.24 -11.37 -21.29
C ASN A 166 8.08 -12.14 -21.96
N SER A 167 6.85 -11.63 -21.92
CA SER A 167 5.69 -12.30 -22.51
C SER A 167 5.46 -11.85 -23.95
N SER A 168 5.02 -12.77 -24.82
CA SER A 168 4.61 -12.44 -26.18
C SER A 168 3.45 -11.43 -26.21
N GLU A 169 2.56 -11.49 -25.23
CA GLU A 169 1.45 -10.54 -25.06
C GLU A 169 1.95 -9.10 -24.86
N PHE A 170 3.05 -8.90 -24.13
CA PHE A 170 3.65 -7.60 -23.96
C PHE A 170 4.38 -7.09 -25.20
N HIS A 171 5.12 -7.96 -25.91
CA HIS A 171 5.73 -7.57 -27.18
C HIS A 171 4.67 -7.12 -28.18
N ASN A 172 3.55 -7.84 -28.26
CA ASN A 172 2.41 -7.45 -29.07
C ASN A 172 1.82 -6.11 -28.61
N LEU A 173 1.67 -5.89 -27.30
CA LEU A 173 1.19 -4.62 -26.75
C LEU A 173 2.14 -3.46 -27.06
N LYS A 174 3.46 -3.65 -26.90
CA LYS A 174 4.49 -2.66 -27.26
C LYS A 174 4.38 -2.31 -28.73
N GLN A 175 4.33 -3.31 -29.60
CA GLN A 175 4.24 -3.13 -31.04
C GLN A 175 2.92 -2.45 -31.45
N GLU A 176 1.79 -2.85 -30.89
CA GLU A 176 0.48 -2.25 -31.17
C GLU A 176 0.44 -0.77 -30.78
N VAL A 177 0.89 -0.44 -29.57
CA VAL A 177 0.90 0.94 -29.06
C VAL A 177 1.87 1.81 -29.85
N ASP A 178 3.07 1.31 -30.11
CA ASP A 178 4.10 2.01 -30.88
C ASP A 178 3.63 2.27 -32.32
N GLN A 179 3.10 1.23 -32.99
CA GLN A 179 2.56 1.33 -34.34
C GLN A 179 1.41 2.34 -34.42
N THR A 180 0.51 2.35 -33.42
CA THR A 180 -0.59 3.30 -33.36
C THR A 180 -0.10 4.75 -33.32
N PHE A 181 0.87 5.06 -32.45
CA PHE A 181 1.41 6.41 -32.33
C PHE A 181 2.26 6.81 -33.54
N ARG A 182 2.99 5.85 -34.11
CA ARG A 182 3.75 6.01 -35.34
C ARG A 182 2.85 6.37 -36.52
N ASP A 183 1.77 5.63 -36.72
CA ASP A 183 0.84 5.87 -37.83
C ASP A 183 0.13 7.23 -37.68
N GLU A 184 -0.23 7.61 -36.45
CA GLU A 184 -0.82 8.93 -36.17
C GLU A 184 0.20 10.07 -36.41
N LEU A 185 1.48 9.89 -36.06
CA LEU A 185 2.55 10.86 -36.38
C LEU A 185 2.75 11.00 -37.89
N ILE A 186 2.87 9.88 -38.61
CA ILE A 186 3.07 9.88 -40.07
C ILE A 186 1.89 10.56 -40.76
N MET A 187 0.67 10.29 -40.31
CA MET A 187 -0.54 10.94 -40.83
C MET A 187 -0.46 12.47 -40.65
N HIS A 188 -0.17 12.95 -39.45
CA HIS A 188 -0.06 14.39 -39.18
C HIS A 188 1.11 15.06 -39.92
N ALA A 189 2.26 14.39 -40.01
CA ALA A 189 3.42 14.88 -40.76
C ALA A 189 3.13 14.96 -42.26
N SER A 190 2.48 13.95 -42.84
CA SER A 190 2.08 13.92 -44.26
C SER A 190 1.06 15.01 -44.58
N GLN A 191 0.10 15.27 -43.68
CA GLN A 191 -0.85 16.38 -43.83
C GLN A 191 -0.14 17.74 -43.87
N LEU A 192 0.84 17.95 -42.99
CA LEU A 192 1.63 19.18 -42.99
C LEU A 192 2.51 19.29 -44.23
N LEU A 193 3.18 18.20 -44.64
CA LEU A 193 4.01 18.15 -45.84
C LEU A 193 3.21 18.49 -47.10
N ASN A 194 2.02 17.89 -47.25
CA ASN A 194 1.11 18.18 -48.36
C ASN A 194 0.62 19.63 -48.36
N SER A 195 0.49 20.24 -47.18
CA SER A 195 0.12 21.66 -47.08
C SER A 195 1.26 22.58 -47.51
N LEU A 196 2.50 22.17 -47.23
CA LEU A 196 3.71 22.93 -47.58
C LEU A 196 4.06 22.84 -49.07
N THR A 197 3.70 21.77 -49.79
CA THR A 197 3.89 21.70 -51.24
C THR A 197 3.14 22.79 -52.00
N PHE A 198 2.00 23.28 -51.50
CA PHE A 198 1.29 24.41 -52.10
C PHE A 198 2.07 25.74 -52.01
N SER A 199 2.98 25.86 -51.05
CA SER A 199 3.82 27.06 -50.85
C SER A 199 5.11 27.06 -51.66
N ASP A 200 5.38 25.98 -52.40
CA ASP A 200 6.60 25.79 -53.19
C ASP A 200 6.46 26.23 -54.66
N ASP A 201 5.44 27.03 -54.97
CA ASP A 201 5.28 27.60 -56.31
C ASP A 201 6.37 28.65 -56.56
N LYS A 202 7.32 28.32 -57.44
CA LYS A 202 8.42 29.21 -57.85
C LYS A 202 7.96 30.48 -58.57
N LYS A 203 6.67 30.58 -58.93
CA LYS A 203 6.08 31.80 -59.50
C LYS A 203 5.76 32.87 -58.45
N LEU A 204 5.70 32.50 -57.16
CA LEU A 204 5.45 33.41 -56.05
C LEU A 204 6.74 34.10 -55.58
N SER A 205 6.62 35.33 -55.07
CA SER A 205 7.77 36.00 -54.44
C SER A 205 8.22 35.27 -53.16
N LEU A 206 9.50 35.42 -52.78
CA LEU A 206 10.06 34.80 -51.58
C LEU A 206 9.23 35.12 -50.32
N LYS A 207 8.74 36.36 -50.24
CA LYS A 207 7.90 36.84 -49.14
C LYS A 207 6.54 36.14 -49.10
N GLU A 208 5.87 36.01 -50.25
CA GLU A 208 4.58 35.31 -50.35
C GLU A 208 4.71 33.81 -50.03
N ARG A 209 5.78 33.16 -50.53
CA ARG A 209 6.10 31.76 -50.20
C ARG A 209 6.25 31.58 -48.68
N ASN A 210 7.03 32.45 -48.04
CA ASN A 210 7.21 32.40 -46.59
C ASN A 210 5.91 32.67 -45.82
N GLU A 211 5.11 33.66 -46.21
CA GLU A 211 3.84 33.96 -45.54
C GLU A 211 2.86 32.77 -45.56
N ILE A 212 2.79 32.04 -46.69
CA ILE A 212 1.98 30.83 -46.81
C ILE A 212 2.56 29.71 -45.94
N MET A 213 3.88 29.47 -45.98
CA MET A 213 4.55 28.45 -45.14
C MET A 213 4.31 28.71 -43.64
N GLN A 214 4.49 29.96 -43.20
CA GLN A 214 4.32 30.34 -41.79
C GLN A 214 2.90 30.07 -41.28
N ARG A 215 1.86 30.21 -42.11
CA ARG A 215 0.48 29.87 -41.72
C ARG A 215 0.32 28.39 -41.40
N TYR A 216 0.91 27.52 -42.22
CA TYR A 216 0.83 26.07 -41.99
C TYR A 216 1.75 25.60 -40.86
N LEU A 217 2.96 26.16 -40.73
CA LEU A 217 3.89 25.83 -39.65
C LEU A 217 3.38 26.29 -38.27
N LYS A 218 2.56 27.34 -38.22
CA LYS A 218 1.85 27.78 -37.00
C LYS A 218 0.60 26.95 -36.70
N GLY A 219 0.25 25.98 -37.56
CA GLY A 219 -0.86 25.06 -37.33
C GLY A 219 -0.63 24.18 -36.10
N ASN A 220 -1.72 23.83 -35.41
CA ASN A 220 -1.63 23.13 -34.13
C ASN A 220 -1.65 21.60 -34.21
N THR A 221 -1.80 20.97 -35.38
CA THR A 221 -2.05 19.51 -35.48
C THR A 221 -1.02 18.63 -34.78
N LEU A 222 0.28 18.81 -35.07
CA LEU A 222 1.38 18.07 -34.42
C LEU A 222 1.55 18.47 -32.94
N ARG A 223 1.26 19.73 -32.60
CA ARG A 223 1.31 20.23 -31.23
C ARG A 223 0.19 19.65 -30.37
N ASP A 224 -1.03 19.60 -30.90
CA ASP A 224 -2.21 19.01 -30.27
C ASP A 224 -2.03 17.51 -30.12
N PHE A 225 -1.42 16.83 -31.10
CA PHE A 225 -1.07 15.41 -30.96
C PHE A 225 -0.08 15.17 -29.82
N SER A 226 1.04 15.91 -29.79
CA SER A 226 2.02 15.85 -28.68
C SER A 226 1.36 16.15 -27.33
N GLN A 227 0.50 17.18 -27.26
CA GLN A 227 -0.24 17.52 -26.05
C GLN A 227 -1.22 16.44 -25.63
N ARG A 228 -1.98 15.82 -26.55
CA ARG A 228 -2.89 14.71 -26.26
C ARG A 228 -2.13 13.51 -25.68
N LEU A 229 -0.98 13.17 -26.25
CA LEU A 229 -0.14 12.10 -25.74
C LEU A 229 0.40 12.41 -24.33
N ASN A 230 0.76 13.67 -24.08
CA ASN A 230 1.20 14.09 -22.74
C ASN A 230 0.04 14.11 -21.73
N GLN A 231 -1.14 14.60 -22.11
CA GLN A 231 -2.33 14.58 -21.26
C GLN A 231 -2.82 13.16 -20.97
N LYS A 232 -2.77 12.25 -21.96
CA LYS A 232 -3.08 10.83 -21.76
C LYS A 232 -2.12 10.19 -20.77
N SER A 233 -0.86 10.64 -20.76
CA SER A 233 0.10 10.28 -19.72
C SER A 233 -0.33 10.79 -18.34
N GLU A 234 -0.67 12.08 -18.24
CA GLU A 234 -1.00 12.73 -16.97
C GLU A 234 -2.36 12.32 -16.35
N ALA A 235 -3.41 12.13 -17.16
CA ALA A 235 -4.77 11.84 -16.69
C ALA A 235 -4.89 10.47 -16.00
N ILE A 236 -4.10 9.49 -16.44
CA ILE A 236 -4.03 8.15 -15.83
C ILE A 236 -3.15 8.18 -14.56
N ALA A 237 -2.24 9.16 -14.43
CA ALA A 237 -1.46 9.38 -13.21
C ALA A 237 -2.28 9.89 -12.02
N ASN A 238 -3.39 10.59 -12.27
CA ASN A 238 -4.29 11.07 -11.23
C ASN A 238 -5.23 9.98 -10.66
N ASN A 239 -5.36 8.84 -11.34
CA ASN A 239 -6.13 7.70 -10.84
C ASN A 239 -5.16 6.70 -10.22
N SER A 240 -5.05 6.70 -8.88
CA SER A 240 -4.39 5.63 -8.11
C SER A 240 -5.22 4.33 -8.16
N LYS A 241 -5.60 3.89 -9.35
CA LYS A 241 -6.47 2.73 -9.60
C LYS A 241 -5.87 1.47 -9.02
N PHE A 242 -4.54 1.37 -8.98
CA PHE A 242 -3.81 0.31 -8.27
C PHE A 242 -4.13 0.29 -6.77
N ASP A 243 -3.94 1.42 -6.08
CA ASP A 243 -4.23 1.55 -4.65
C ASP A 243 -5.73 1.32 -4.36
N GLN A 244 -6.61 1.75 -5.26
CA GLN A 244 -8.06 1.55 -5.14
C GLN A 244 -8.48 0.10 -5.38
N ASP A 245 -7.99 -0.53 -6.45
CA ASP A 245 -8.28 -1.93 -6.79
C ASP A 245 -7.75 -2.83 -5.67
N LEU A 246 -6.56 -2.58 -5.14
CA LEU A 246 -5.96 -3.31 -4.02
C LEU A 246 -6.66 -3.08 -2.68
N ARG A 247 -7.20 -1.87 -2.46
CA ARG A 247 -8.05 -1.59 -1.29
C ARG A 247 -9.46 -2.15 -1.44
N SER A 248 -9.82 -2.74 -2.58
CA SER A 248 -11.14 -3.36 -2.71
C SER A 248 -11.31 -4.46 -1.65
N LEU A 249 -12.42 -4.37 -0.92
CA LEU A 249 -12.72 -5.28 0.19
C LEU A 249 -12.73 -6.75 -0.26
N ASP A 250 -13.06 -7.01 -1.53
CA ASP A 250 -13.05 -8.36 -2.10
C ASP A 250 -11.62 -8.93 -2.27
N LEU A 251 -10.66 -8.14 -2.77
CA LEU A 251 -9.27 -8.59 -2.87
C LEU A 251 -8.66 -8.84 -1.50
N ILE A 252 -8.89 -7.92 -0.55
CA ILE A 252 -8.46 -8.08 0.84
C ILE A 252 -9.04 -9.36 1.41
N ARG A 253 -10.36 -9.58 1.29
CA ARG A 253 -11.03 -10.79 1.77
C ARG A 253 -10.43 -12.07 1.16
N LYS A 254 -10.16 -12.08 -0.15
CA LYS A 254 -9.54 -13.23 -0.84
C LYS A 254 -8.14 -13.53 -0.32
N GLN A 255 -7.29 -12.51 -0.17
CA GLN A 255 -5.93 -12.69 0.37
C GLN A 255 -5.94 -13.13 1.83
N PHE A 256 -6.81 -12.54 2.67
CA PHE A 256 -6.99 -12.95 4.06
C PHE A 256 -7.45 -14.41 4.17
N ASN A 257 -8.36 -14.86 3.29
CA ASN A 257 -8.79 -16.25 3.26
C ASN A 257 -7.67 -17.22 2.87
N ILE A 258 -6.83 -16.87 1.88
CA ILE A 258 -5.69 -17.69 1.49
C ILE A 258 -4.69 -17.79 2.65
N LEU A 259 -4.36 -16.64 3.28
CA LEU A 259 -3.44 -16.59 4.41
C LEU A 259 -3.97 -17.40 5.61
N TYR A 260 -5.25 -17.27 5.93
CA TYR A 260 -5.91 -18.06 6.98
C TYR A 260 -5.81 -19.55 6.69
N ASN A 261 -6.19 -19.99 5.49
CA ASN A 261 -6.19 -21.40 5.12
C ASN A 261 -4.79 -22.02 5.20
N PHE A 262 -3.78 -21.27 4.73
CA PHE A 262 -2.39 -21.68 4.81
C PHE A 262 -1.93 -21.81 6.27
N THR A 263 -2.15 -20.75 7.07
CA THR A 263 -1.65 -20.69 8.45
C THR A 263 -2.36 -21.70 9.34
N ALA A 264 -3.67 -21.88 9.19
CA ALA A 264 -4.44 -22.86 9.95
C ALA A 264 -3.94 -24.30 9.73
N ARG A 265 -3.51 -24.64 8.50
CA ARG A 265 -2.95 -25.97 8.21
C ARG A 265 -1.53 -26.13 8.71
N LYS A 266 -0.70 -25.11 8.53
CA LYS A 266 0.72 -25.16 8.86
C LYS A 266 0.98 -25.04 10.36
N ALA A 267 0.20 -24.21 11.04
CA ALA A 267 0.33 -23.86 12.45
C ALA A 267 -1.06 -23.68 13.08
N PRO A 268 -1.82 -24.78 13.29
CA PRO A 268 -3.12 -24.68 13.93
C PRO A 268 -2.99 -24.11 15.34
N LEU A 269 -3.95 -23.26 15.73
CA LEU A 269 -4.02 -22.75 17.10
C LEU A 269 -4.09 -23.89 18.13
N SER A 270 -3.47 -23.64 19.28
CA SER A 270 -3.55 -24.57 20.40
C SER A 270 -4.96 -24.57 20.99
N ALA A 271 -5.45 -25.74 21.43
CA ALA A 271 -6.81 -25.89 21.93
C ALA A 271 -7.13 -24.95 23.11
N TRP A 272 -6.17 -24.76 24.02
CA TRP A 272 -6.32 -23.86 25.18
C TRP A 272 -6.60 -22.40 24.80
N VAL A 273 -6.22 -21.96 23.59
CA VAL A 273 -6.49 -20.58 23.13
C VAL A 273 -7.99 -20.36 22.94
N TYR A 274 -8.72 -21.38 22.45
CA TYR A 274 -10.17 -21.32 22.27
C TYR A 274 -10.87 -21.22 23.63
N THR A 275 -10.46 -22.06 24.58
CA THR A 275 -11.00 -22.06 25.95
C THR A 275 -10.67 -20.77 26.70
N LEU A 276 -9.42 -20.29 26.60
CA LEU A 276 -8.99 -19.06 27.26
C LEU A 276 -9.74 -17.83 26.70
N LEU A 277 -9.88 -17.74 25.37
CA LEU A 277 -10.62 -16.63 24.76
C LEU A 277 -12.09 -16.66 25.19
N THR A 278 -12.72 -17.83 25.20
CA THR A 278 -14.10 -17.97 25.66
C THR A 278 -14.24 -17.54 27.12
N PHE A 279 -13.38 -18.06 28.00
CA PHE A 279 -13.38 -17.69 29.42
C PHE A 279 -13.21 -16.19 29.60
N ALA A 280 -12.26 -15.57 28.91
CA ALA A 280 -12.01 -14.14 29.03
C ALA A 280 -13.17 -13.27 28.52
N LEU A 281 -13.85 -13.70 27.45
CA LEU A 281 -15.03 -12.99 26.92
C LEU A 281 -16.27 -13.14 27.82
N LEU A 282 -16.39 -14.27 28.54
CA LEU A 282 -17.47 -14.53 29.49
C LEU A 282 -17.17 -14.03 30.92
N LEU A 283 -15.93 -13.72 31.25
CA LEU A 283 -15.54 -13.29 32.59
C LEU A 283 -16.38 -12.10 33.14
N PRO A 284 -16.66 -11.03 32.37
CA PRO A 284 -17.51 -9.94 32.87
C PRO A 284 -18.92 -10.39 33.22
N ASN A 285 -19.44 -11.38 32.50
CA ASN A 285 -20.75 -11.96 32.72
C ASN A 285 -20.77 -12.79 34.00
N TYR A 286 -19.75 -13.65 34.18
CA TYR A 286 -19.60 -14.44 35.40
C TYR A 286 -19.46 -13.58 36.66
N VAL A 287 -18.78 -12.43 36.59
CA VAL A 287 -18.62 -11.55 37.75
C VAL A 287 -19.90 -10.80 38.10
N ASN A 288 -20.67 -10.33 37.10
CA ASN A 288 -21.83 -9.47 37.36
C ASN A 288 -23.12 -10.23 37.70
N PHE A 289 -23.26 -11.48 37.25
CA PHE A 289 -24.57 -12.15 37.24
C PHE A 289 -24.56 -13.57 37.80
N PHE A 290 -23.39 -14.16 38.07
CA PHE A 290 -23.30 -15.52 38.57
C PHE A 290 -22.64 -15.55 39.95
N SER A 291 -23.22 -16.31 40.86
CA SER A 291 -22.57 -16.69 42.10
C SER A 291 -21.37 -17.62 41.83
N PRO A 292 -20.39 -17.71 42.76
CA PRO A 292 -19.24 -18.61 42.60
C PRO A 292 -19.62 -20.08 42.37
N LEU A 293 -20.74 -20.54 42.94
CA LEU A 293 -21.26 -21.88 42.73
C LEU A 293 -21.80 -22.07 41.32
N GLU A 294 -22.55 -21.11 40.79
CA GLU A 294 -23.11 -21.20 39.44
C GLU A 294 -21.99 -21.13 38.38
N VAL A 295 -20.94 -20.33 38.61
CA VAL A 295 -19.73 -20.36 37.76
C VAL A 295 -19.06 -21.74 37.76
N LEU A 296 -19.10 -22.48 38.86
CA LEU A 296 -18.55 -23.84 38.90
C LEU A 296 -19.34 -24.80 37.98
N ILE A 297 -20.66 -24.59 37.91
CA ILE A 297 -21.55 -25.39 37.06
C ILE A 297 -21.26 -25.12 35.56
N THR A 298 -20.67 -23.96 35.21
CA THR A 298 -20.31 -23.64 33.81
C THR A 298 -18.97 -24.23 33.33
N LEU A 299 -18.15 -24.73 34.25
CA LEU A 299 -16.83 -25.31 33.93
C LEU A 299 -16.86 -26.51 32.95
N PRO A 300 -17.86 -27.41 32.99
CA PRO A 300 -18.00 -28.47 31.98
C PRO A 300 -18.14 -27.92 30.55
N GLY A 301 -18.78 -26.76 30.36
CA GLY A 301 -18.88 -26.10 29.05
C GLY A 301 -17.49 -25.76 28.49
N LEU A 302 -16.61 -25.19 29.32
CA LEU A 302 -15.22 -24.91 28.95
C LEU A 302 -14.42 -26.18 28.60
N PHE A 303 -14.71 -27.30 29.26
CA PHE A 303 -14.11 -28.59 28.94
C PHE A 303 -14.58 -29.13 27.59
N VAL A 304 -15.86 -28.99 27.26
CA VAL A 304 -16.41 -29.32 25.94
C VAL A 304 -15.73 -28.47 24.85
N ILE A 305 -15.55 -27.16 25.08
CA ILE A 305 -14.80 -26.28 24.17
C ILE A 305 -13.39 -26.80 23.94
N GLN A 306 -12.69 -27.19 25.01
CA GLN A 306 -11.34 -27.73 24.92
C GLN A 306 -11.29 -29.01 24.08
N ILE A 307 -12.25 -29.92 24.23
CA ILE A 307 -12.35 -31.15 23.43
C ILE A 307 -12.61 -30.82 21.96
N ILE A 308 -13.58 -29.95 21.65
CA ILE A 308 -13.87 -29.53 20.27
C ILE A 308 -12.63 -28.87 19.65
N ALA A 309 -11.93 -28.02 20.40
CA ALA A 309 -10.71 -27.37 19.93
C ALA A 309 -9.55 -28.36 19.69
N MET A 310 -9.46 -29.44 20.48
CA MET A 310 -8.53 -30.54 20.19
C MET A 310 -8.90 -31.27 18.89
N GLN A 311 -10.20 -31.45 18.60
CA GLN A 311 -10.65 -32.02 17.33
C GLN A 311 -10.36 -31.11 16.14
N ILE A 312 -10.58 -29.79 16.27
CA ILE A 312 -10.19 -28.80 15.27
C ILE A 312 -8.71 -28.98 14.91
N ARG A 313 -7.85 -29.03 15.93
CA ARG A 313 -6.41 -29.21 15.74
C ARG A 313 -6.10 -30.53 15.02
N LYS A 314 -6.75 -31.62 15.41
CA LYS A 314 -6.58 -32.94 14.78
C LYS A 314 -6.98 -32.92 13.30
N ILE A 315 -8.13 -32.33 12.96
CA ILE A 315 -8.62 -32.20 11.58
C ILE A 315 -7.64 -31.38 10.73
N LEU A 316 -7.12 -30.27 11.28
CA LEU A 316 -6.13 -29.44 10.57
C LEU A 316 -4.82 -30.20 10.31
N TYR A 317 -4.36 -31.02 11.25
CA TYR A 317 -3.15 -31.85 11.08
C TYR A 317 -3.33 -33.00 10.09
N LEU A 318 -4.45 -33.73 10.17
CA LEU A 318 -4.75 -34.81 9.23
C LEU A 318 -4.92 -34.30 7.80
N GLY A 319 -5.36 -33.04 7.67
CA GLY A 319 -5.64 -32.44 6.38
C GLY A 319 -6.88 -33.05 5.71
N GLY A 320 -7.11 -32.65 4.47
CA GLY A 320 -8.27 -33.09 3.68
C GLY A 320 -8.95 -31.94 2.94
N LYS A 321 -9.75 -32.30 1.92
CA LYS A 321 -10.45 -31.32 1.06
C LYS A 321 -11.37 -30.39 1.87
N TYR A 322 -12.06 -30.94 2.88
CA TYR A 322 -13.05 -30.23 3.68
C TYR A 322 -12.56 -29.82 5.08
N ALA A 323 -11.28 -30.02 5.41
CA ALA A 323 -10.75 -29.75 6.75
C ALA A 323 -10.99 -28.30 7.22
N ILE A 324 -10.82 -27.32 6.32
CA ILE A 324 -11.08 -25.90 6.63
C ILE A 324 -12.57 -25.64 6.86
N LEU A 325 -13.45 -26.23 6.06
CA LEU A 325 -14.89 -26.06 6.23
C LEU A 325 -15.34 -26.64 7.58
N GLN A 326 -14.92 -27.87 7.88
CA GLN A 326 -15.22 -28.54 9.15
C GLN A 326 -14.73 -27.73 10.35
N THR A 327 -13.50 -27.25 10.31
CA THR A 327 -12.91 -26.49 11.42
C THR A 327 -13.55 -25.12 11.59
N ASN A 328 -13.97 -24.47 10.50
CA ASN A 328 -14.78 -23.25 10.57
C ASN A 328 -16.15 -23.49 11.23
N LEU A 329 -16.83 -24.59 10.88
CA LEU A 329 -18.10 -24.98 11.49
C LEU A 329 -17.92 -25.30 12.98
N LEU A 330 -16.87 -26.03 13.36
CA LEU A 330 -16.57 -26.33 14.77
C LEU A 330 -16.18 -25.08 15.56
N THR A 331 -15.48 -24.12 14.95
CA THR A 331 -15.16 -22.83 15.59
C THR A 331 -16.43 -22.02 15.84
N LEU A 332 -17.36 -22.01 14.88
CA LEU A 332 -18.66 -21.38 15.05
C LEU A 332 -19.48 -22.09 16.13
N LEU A 333 -19.47 -23.43 16.18
CA LEU A 333 -20.12 -24.23 17.21
C LEU A 333 -19.60 -23.90 18.62
N ILE A 334 -18.29 -23.74 18.80
CA ILE A 334 -17.71 -23.24 20.06
C ILE A 334 -18.30 -21.88 20.43
N GLY A 335 -18.43 -20.99 19.45
CA GLY A 335 -19.07 -19.69 19.64
C GLY A 335 -20.52 -19.80 20.13
N PHE A 336 -21.28 -20.81 19.69
CA PHE A 336 -22.65 -21.05 20.15
C PHE A 336 -22.75 -21.76 21.51
N LEU A 337 -21.66 -22.34 22.03
CA LEU A 337 -21.75 -23.15 23.25
C LEU A 337 -22.26 -22.37 24.48
N PRO A 338 -21.84 -21.10 24.73
CA PRO A 338 -22.38 -20.32 25.84
C PRO A 338 -23.89 -20.06 25.72
N PHE A 339 -24.42 -19.97 24.50
CA PHE A 339 -25.86 -19.85 24.29
C PHE A 339 -26.59 -21.15 24.69
N VAL A 340 -26.08 -22.30 24.25
CA VAL A 340 -26.65 -23.62 24.58
C VAL A 340 -26.59 -23.85 26.10
N GLU A 341 -25.46 -23.50 26.71
CA GLU A 341 -25.25 -23.61 28.14
C GLU A 341 -26.24 -22.74 28.92
N MET A 342 -26.47 -21.50 28.49
CA MET A 342 -27.46 -20.62 29.09
C MET A 342 -28.89 -21.19 29.00
N LEU A 343 -29.30 -21.74 27.85
CA LEU A 343 -30.61 -22.39 27.71
C LEU A 343 -30.76 -23.63 28.59
N LEU A 344 -29.67 -24.39 28.79
CA LEU A 344 -29.69 -25.53 29.70
C LEU A 344 -29.81 -25.08 31.15
N PHE A 345 -29.15 -23.99 31.54
CA PHE A 345 -29.25 -23.48 32.90
C PHE A 345 -30.60 -22.89 33.23
N GLU A 346 -31.32 -22.31 32.27
CA GLU A 346 -32.71 -21.88 32.46
C GLU A 346 -33.62 -23.00 33.00
N ILE A 347 -33.36 -24.25 32.62
CA ILE A 347 -34.12 -25.42 33.10
C ILE A 347 -33.89 -25.66 34.60
N PHE A 348 -32.68 -25.38 35.09
CA PHE A 348 -32.29 -25.62 36.49
C PHE A 348 -32.42 -24.37 37.38
N ILE A 349 -32.31 -23.18 36.77
CA ILE A 349 -32.36 -21.85 37.40
C ILE A 349 -33.29 -20.98 36.54
N PRO A 350 -34.61 -21.01 36.80
CA PRO A 350 -35.62 -20.38 35.92
C PRO A 350 -35.49 -18.86 35.77
N GLU A 351 -34.84 -18.16 36.71
CA GLU A 351 -34.69 -16.70 36.71
C GLU A 351 -33.42 -16.22 35.96
N LEU A 352 -32.53 -17.12 35.53
CA LEU A 352 -31.23 -16.78 34.96
C LEU A 352 -31.32 -16.11 33.57
N THR A 353 -32.41 -16.34 32.83
CA THR A 353 -32.61 -15.82 31.45
C THR A 353 -33.29 -14.47 31.40
N GLU A 354 -34.06 -14.11 32.43
CA GLU A 354 -34.45 -12.72 32.67
C GLU A 354 -33.21 -11.86 32.91
N GLU A 355 -32.11 -12.49 33.35
CA GLU A 355 -30.86 -11.81 33.65
C GLU A 355 -29.90 -11.55 32.45
N PHE A 356 -30.17 -12.08 31.25
CA PHE A 356 -29.20 -11.97 30.15
C PHE A 356 -29.84 -11.68 28.79
N PRO A 357 -29.30 -10.73 28.00
CA PRO A 357 -29.81 -10.47 26.66
C PRO A 357 -29.44 -11.63 25.71
N LEU A 358 -30.36 -12.59 25.55
CA LEU A 358 -30.22 -13.79 24.71
C LEU A 358 -29.77 -13.46 23.28
N VAL A 359 -30.19 -12.32 22.72
CA VAL A 359 -29.80 -11.87 21.37
C VAL A 359 -28.28 -11.64 21.26
N ILE A 360 -27.63 -11.12 22.31
CA ILE A 360 -26.19 -10.86 22.32
C ILE A 360 -25.42 -12.18 22.28
N ILE A 361 -25.81 -13.14 23.12
CA ILE A 361 -25.15 -14.45 23.21
C ILE A 361 -25.49 -15.35 22.01
N ALA A 362 -26.68 -15.22 21.42
CA ALA A 362 -27.10 -16.03 20.27
C ALA A 362 -26.47 -15.58 18.93
N PHE A 363 -26.22 -14.27 18.76
CA PHE A 363 -25.78 -13.73 17.45
C PHE A 363 -24.42 -13.04 17.51
N PHE A 364 -24.23 -12.09 18.43
CA PHE A 364 -23.02 -11.28 18.46
C PHE A 364 -21.83 -12.06 19.01
N TYR A 365 -22.03 -12.87 20.04
CA TYR A 365 -20.97 -13.67 20.63
C TYR A 365 -20.40 -14.72 19.66
N PRO A 366 -21.20 -15.59 18.99
CA PRO A 366 -20.65 -16.60 18.08
C PRO A 366 -19.95 -15.98 16.87
N LEU A 367 -20.53 -14.90 16.32
CA LEU A 367 -19.93 -14.18 15.20
C LEU A 367 -18.62 -13.49 15.61
N GLY A 368 -18.62 -12.79 16.75
CA GLY A 368 -17.45 -12.14 17.31
C GLY A 368 -16.34 -13.15 17.59
N PHE A 369 -16.66 -14.24 18.28
CA PHE A 369 -15.73 -15.34 18.56
C PHE A 369 -15.13 -15.91 17.29
N TYR A 370 -15.95 -16.20 16.28
CA TYR A 370 -15.50 -16.70 14.98
C TYR A 370 -14.50 -15.73 14.31
N VAL A 371 -14.84 -14.43 14.26
CA VAL A 371 -13.96 -13.40 13.68
C VAL A 371 -12.65 -13.28 14.47
N TYR A 372 -12.71 -13.23 15.81
CA TYR A 372 -11.52 -13.17 16.66
C TYR A 372 -10.60 -14.37 16.46
N MET A 373 -11.14 -15.58 16.42
CA MET A 373 -10.34 -16.79 16.21
C MET A 373 -9.64 -16.80 14.85
N ARG A 374 -10.32 -16.35 13.79
CA ARG A 374 -9.68 -16.21 12.47
C ARG A 374 -8.58 -15.15 12.47
N PHE A 375 -8.81 -14.03 13.16
CA PHE A 375 -7.83 -12.97 13.29
C PHE A 375 -6.59 -13.44 14.06
N ILE A 376 -6.78 -14.10 15.21
CA ILE A 376 -5.68 -14.70 16.00
C ILE A 376 -4.92 -15.75 15.17
N GLN A 377 -5.62 -16.57 14.37
CA GLN A 377 -4.98 -17.57 13.51
C GLN A 377 -4.10 -16.92 12.44
N ILE A 378 -4.52 -15.79 11.86
CA ILE A 378 -3.76 -15.04 10.86
C ILE A 378 -2.57 -14.29 11.50
N ILE A 379 -2.71 -13.87 12.76
CA ILE A 379 -1.71 -13.05 13.44
C ILE A 379 -0.43 -13.80 13.87
N GLN A 380 -0.39 -15.12 13.64
CA GLN A 380 0.74 -15.92 14.03
C GLN A 380 2.04 -15.55 13.27
N PRO A 381 3.21 -15.67 13.92
CA PRO A 381 4.50 -15.46 13.24
C PRO A 381 4.67 -16.32 11.99
N GLU A 382 4.09 -17.52 11.97
CA GLU A 382 4.09 -18.43 10.82
C GLU A 382 3.41 -17.83 9.59
N ALA A 383 2.40 -16.98 9.77
CA ALA A 383 1.75 -16.24 8.69
C ALA A 383 2.73 -15.25 8.04
N ILE A 384 3.45 -14.48 8.87
CA ILE A 384 4.48 -13.53 8.42
C ILE A 384 5.60 -14.26 7.68
N ASN A 385 6.09 -15.38 8.24
CA ASN A 385 7.14 -16.18 7.62
C ASN A 385 6.69 -16.78 6.28
N ALA A 386 5.43 -17.14 6.16
CA ALA A 386 4.86 -17.65 4.91
C ALA A 386 4.77 -16.57 3.84
N ILE A 387 4.38 -15.34 4.22
CA ILE A 387 4.36 -14.18 3.32
C ILE A 387 5.79 -13.84 2.87
N ARG A 388 6.74 -13.77 3.80
CA ARG A 388 8.15 -13.42 3.51
C ARG A 388 8.89 -14.49 2.71
N GLY A 389 8.59 -15.77 2.96
CA GLY A 389 9.20 -16.89 2.25
C GLY A 389 8.50 -17.26 0.94
N ASP A 390 7.60 -16.40 0.43
CA ASP A 390 6.84 -16.60 -0.82
C ASP A 390 6.10 -17.95 -0.89
N GLN A 391 5.71 -18.50 0.27
CA GLN A 391 5.01 -19.78 0.37
C GLN A 391 3.50 -19.65 0.10
N ILE A 392 3.03 -18.41 0.03
CA ILE A 392 1.63 -18.08 -0.25
C ILE A 392 1.55 -17.66 -1.71
N TYR A 393 0.57 -18.22 -2.41
CA TYR A 393 0.24 -17.78 -3.76
C TYR A 393 -0.66 -16.54 -3.70
N ALA A 394 -0.40 -15.58 -4.58
CA ALA A 394 -1.30 -14.47 -4.82
C ALA A 394 -2.63 -14.97 -5.37
N SER A 395 -3.75 -14.45 -4.87
CA SER A 395 -5.06 -14.74 -5.47
C SER A 395 -5.06 -14.37 -6.97
N PRO A 396 -5.79 -15.10 -7.82
CA PRO A 396 -5.91 -14.77 -9.25
C PRO A 396 -6.38 -13.33 -9.48
N ALA A 397 -7.26 -12.84 -8.60
CA ALA A 397 -7.77 -11.48 -8.66
C ALA A 397 -6.66 -10.45 -8.38
N LEU A 398 -5.82 -10.68 -7.35
CA LEU A 398 -4.65 -9.84 -7.09
C LEU A 398 -3.67 -9.85 -8.28
N LYS A 399 -3.37 -11.03 -8.85
CA LYS A 399 -2.51 -11.13 -10.04
C LYS A 399 -3.06 -10.32 -11.21
N SER A 400 -4.35 -10.46 -11.51
CA SER A 400 -5.01 -9.72 -12.58
C SER A 400 -4.97 -8.20 -12.37
N SER A 401 -5.21 -7.72 -11.14
CA SER A 401 -5.09 -6.30 -10.79
C SER A 401 -3.67 -5.78 -11.00
N VAL A 402 -2.65 -6.53 -10.56
CA VAL A 402 -1.25 -6.18 -10.79
C VAL A 402 -0.92 -6.13 -12.28
N LEU A 403 -1.33 -7.14 -13.07
CA LEU A 403 -1.09 -7.19 -14.52
C LEU A 403 -1.68 -5.98 -15.25
N LYS A 404 -2.94 -5.64 -14.95
CA LYS A 404 -3.63 -4.50 -15.55
C LYS A 404 -2.89 -3.20 -15.31
N VAL A 405 -2.43 -2.98 -14.08
CA VAL A 405 -1.71 -1.76 -13.72
C VAL A 405 -0.36 -1.66 -14.41
N VAL A 406 0.38 -2.76 -14.50
CA VAL A 406 1.65 -2.77 -15.25
C VAL A 406 1.41 -2.44 -16.72
N ASN A 407 0.37 -2.98 -17.35
CA ASN A 407 0.02 -2.67 -18.74
C ASN A 407 -0.37 -1.19 -18.94
N ASP A 408 -1.15 -0.63 -18.01
CA ASP A 408 -1.56 0.78 -18.06
C ASP A 408 -0.35 1.72 -17.90
N GLU A 409 0.57 1.43 -16.96
CA GLU A 409 1.81 2.18 -16.78
C GLU A 409 2.72 2.12 -18.02
N PHE A 410 2.81 0.95 -18.66
CA PHE A 410 3.59 0.80 -19.88
C PHE A 410 3.05 1.68 -21.03
N LYS A 411 1.73 1.61 -21.28
CA LYS A 411 1.07 2.48 -22.27
C LYS A 411 1.33 3.96 -22.02
N GLN A 412 1.38 4.33 -20.74
CA GLN A 412 1.65 5.69 -20.31
C GLN A 412 3.08 6.12 -20.62
N SER A 413 4.06 5.29 -20.30
CA SER A 413 5.47 5.56 -20.59
C SER A 413 5.70 5.74 -22.08
N MET A 414 5.12 4.84 -22.89
CA MET A 414 5.22 4.94 -24.35
C MET A 414 4.59 6.23 -24.88
N SER A 415 3.39 6.59 -24.39
CA SER A 415 2.72 7.85 -24.74
C SER A 415 3.60 9.07 -24.40
N HIS A 416 4.29 9.04 -23.26
CA HIS A 416 5.21 10.11 -22.89
C HIS A 416 6.46 10.16 -23.77
N GLN A 417 7.10 9.02 -24.05
CA GLN A 417 8.27 8.97 -24.93
C GLN A 417 7.96 9.55 -26.31
N TRP A 418 6.81 9.21 -26.89
CA TRP A 418 6.34 9.79 -28.15
C TRP A 418 6.03 11.29 -28.03
N ALA A 419 5.37 11.73 -26.96
CA ALA A 419 5.14 13.16 -26.72
C ALA A 419 6.45 13.97 -26.67
N THR A 420 7.44 13.49 -25.91
CA THR A 420 8.76 14.12 -25.76
C THR A 420 9.54 14.10 -27.07
N TYR A 421 9.52 12.99 -27.80
CA TYR A 421 10.14 12.91 -29.13
C TYR A 421 9.51 13.91 -30.10
N ILE A 422 8.19 13.95 -30.21
CA ILE A 422 7.49 14.88 -31.10
C ILE A 422 7.78 16.33 -30.69
N HIS A 423 7.77 16.63 -29.40
CA HIS A 423 8.06 17.98 -28.92
C HIS A 423 9.51 18.40 -29.21
N GLY A 424 10.48 17.58 -28.83
CA GLY A 424 11.90 17.90 -28.93
C GLY A 424 12.46 17.77 -30.34
N LYS A 425 12.19 16.66 -31.03
CA LYS A 425 12.81 16.36 -32.33
C LYS A 425 11.99 16.85 -33.52
N ILE A 426 10.67 17.00 -33.39
CA ILE A 426 9.84 17.49 -34.50
C ILE A 426 9.48 18.96 -34.30
N LEU A 427 8.72 19.30 -33.26
CA LEU A 427 8.19 20.65 -33.06
C LEU A 427 9.29 21.71 -32.86
N THR A 428 10.33 21.41 -32.08
CA THR A 428 11.44 22.36 -31.86
C THR A 428 12.22 22.61 -33.14
N ARG A 429 12.48 21.57 -33.95
CA ARG A 429 13.16 21.73 -35.25
C ARG A 429 12.29 22.45 -36.27
N LEU A 430 10.98 22.20 -36.28
CA LEU A 430 10.03 22.96 -37.10
C LEU A 430 10.04 24.44 -36.71
N ALA A 431 9.99 24.76 -35.42
CA ALA A 431 10.06 26.14 -34.94
C ALA A 431 11.39 26.82 -35.30
N ALA A 432 12.53 26.15 -35.10
CA ALA A 432 13.84 26.69 -35.45
C ALA A 432 14.00 26.89 -36.97
N THR A 433 13.52 25.95 -37.78
CA THR A 433 13.56 26.07 -39.24
C THR A 433 12.62 27.17 -39.71
N SER A 434 11.45 27.32 -39.07
CA SER A 434 10.53 28.42 -39.31
C SER A 434 11.18 29.80 -39.13
N LEU A 435 11.92 29.99 -38.04
CA LEU A 435 12.67 31.22 -37.78
C LEU A 435 13.79 31.45 -38.80
N LYS A 436 14.51 30.40 -39.21
CA LYS A 436 15.53 30.48 -40.26
C LYS A 436 14.93 30.91 -41.61
N LEU A 437 13.73 30.43 -41.96
CA LEU A 437 13.03 30.85 -43.16
C LEU A 437 12.64 32.34 -43.10
N GLU A 438 12.13 32.82 -41.96
CA GLU A 438 11.84 34.25 -41.77
C GLU A 438 13.09 35.13 -41.88
N GLN A 439 14.22 34.69 -41.29
CA GLN A 439 15.50 35.39 -41.39
C GLN A 439 16.04 35.41 -42.82
N ALA A 440 15.96 34.29 -43.53
CA ALA A 440 16.38 34.19 -44.93
C ALA A 440 15.58 35.16 -45.81
N VAL A 441 14.27 35.30 -45.57
CA VAL A 441 13.43 36.29 -46.28
C VAL A 441 13.82 37.73 -45.92
N GLY A 442 14.10 38.01 -44.64
CA GLY A 442 14.54 39.34 -44.20
C GLY A 442 15.89 39.77 -44.80
N ASN A 443 16.75 38.80 -45.11
CA ASN A 443 18.08 39.01 -45.71
C ASN A 443 18.10 38.81 -47.24
N ASP A 444 16.95 38.54 -47.87
CA ASP A 444 16.82 38.19 -49.30
C ASP A 444 17.73 37.02 -49.76
N ASP A 445 17.98 36.06 -48.86
CA ASP A 445 18.84 34.90 -49.09
C ASP A 445 18.02 33.69 -49.55
N LEU A 446 17.83 33.59 -50.87
CA LEU A 446 17.13 32.48 -51.51
C LEU A 446 17.80 31.12 -51.24
N GLN A 447 19.13 31.04 -51.15
CA GLN A 447 19.82 29.76 -50.94
C GLN A 447 19.54 29.21 -49.54
N SER A 448 19.65 30.04 -48.50
CA SER A 448 19.32 29.65 -47.13
C SER A 448 17.84 29.29 -46.98
N PHE A 449 16.95 29.96 -47.73
CA PHE A 449 15.52 29.65 -47.75
C PHE A 449 15.24 28.24 -48.34
N GLU A 450 15.78 27.93 -49.52
CA GLU A 450 15.60 26.63 -50.16
C GLU A 450 16.22 25.49 -49.34
N LEU A 451 17.36 25.74 -48.68
CA LEU A 451 18.00 24.78 -47.78
C LEU A 451 17.15 24.53 -46.52
N GLY A 452 16.57 25.59 -45.96
CA GLY A 452 15.61 25.50 -44.86
C GLY A 452 14.37 24.69 -45.23
N LEU A 453 13.78 24.95 -46.40
CA LEU A 453 12.62 24.22 -46.92
C LEU A 453 12.94 22.74 -47.14
N THR A 454 14.09 22.45 -47.75
CA THR A 454 14.56 21.08 -47.99
C THR A 454 14.69 20.32 -46.67
N ASN A 455 15.32 20.93 -45.67
CA ASN A 455 15.45 20.33 -44.33
C ASN A 455 14.10 20.09 -43.67
N LEU A 456 13.15 21.00 -43.85
CA LEU A 456 11.82 20.87 -43.29
C LEU A 456 11.04 19.72 -43.93
N LYS A 457 11.10 19.57 -45.25
CA LYS A 457 10.50 18.44 -45.97
C LYS A 457 11.12 17.11 -45.54
N ASN A 458 12.44 17.04 -45.43
CA ASN A 458 13.14 15.84 -44.99
C ASN A 458 12.67 15.36 -43.60
N ILE A 459 12.42 16.27 -42.66
CA ILE A 459 11.89 15.94 -41.32
C ILE A 459 10.48 15.36 -41.42
N LEU A 460 9.62 15.92 -42.27
CA LEU A 460 8.22 15.52 -42.38
C LEU A 460 8.00 14.27 -43.24
N GLU A 461 8.88 14.01 -44.21
CA GLU A 461 8.86 12.79 -45.04
C GLU A 461 9.24 11.55 -44.22
N ASN A 462 10.12 11.70 -43.24
CA ASN A 462 10.61 10.60 -42.40
C ASN A 462 10.55 10.96 -40.91
N PRO A 463 9.35 11.20 -40.34
CA PRO A 463 9.21 11.78 -39.00
C PRO A 463 9.59 10.82 -37.87
N THR A 464 9.73 9.52 -38.14
CA THR A 464 10.14 8.50 -37.15
C THR A 464 11.60 8.10 -37.23
N ARG A 465 12.37 8.58 -38.21
CA ARG A 465 13.72 8.09 -38.49
C ARG A 465 14.66 8.20 -37.28
N GLU A 466 14.62 9.32 -36.56
CA GLU A 466 15.45 9.54 -35.37
C GLU A 466 14.92 8.82 -34.12
N PHE A 467 13.67 8.39 -34.13
CA PHE A 467 13.13 7.50 -33.10
C PHE A 467 13.62 6.06 -33.28
N GLU A 468 13.76 5.61 -34.54
CA GLU A 468 14.11 4.24 -34.93
C GLU A 468 15.64 3.95 -34.96
N HIS A 469 16.51 4.95 -35.17
CA HIS A 469 17.94 4.74 -35.46
C HIS A 469 18.94 5.00 -34.31
N ASN A 470 18.50 5.28 -33.08
CA ASN A 470 19.40 5.54 -31.95
C ASN A 470 19.88 4.24 -31.26
N SER A 471 20.56 3.34 -31.99
CA SER A 471 21.29 2.24 -31.36
C SER A 471 22.67 2.73 -30.90
N MET A 472 22.70 3.48 -29.80
CA MET A 472 23.93 3.88 -29.12
C MET A 472 24.40 2.75 -28.19
N ASN A 473 25.70 2.68 -27.92
CA ASN A 473 26.17 1.91 -26.78
C ASN A 473 25.90 2.67 -25.47
N LEU A 474 25.94 1.96 -24.33
CA LEU A 474 25.60 2.53 -23.04
C LEU A 474 26.42 3.79 -22.69
N LYS A 475 27.71 3.79 -23.02
CA LYS A 475 28.58 4.93 -22.76
C LYS A 475 28.16 6.16 -23.55
N GLU A 476 27.90 5.99 -24.85
CA GLU A 476 27.45 7.06 -25.75
C GLU A 476 26.09 7.61 -25.33
N GLU A 477 25.13 6.74 -24.99
CA GLU A 477 23.82 7.18 -24.52
C GLU A 477 23.95 8.02 -23.25
N ILE A 478 24.69 7.55 -22.25
CA ILE A 478 24.89 8.30 -21.00
C ILE A 478 25.53 9.66 -21.28
N SER A 479 26.63 9.69 -22.04
CA SER A 479 27.28 10.97 -22.40
C SER A 479 26.29 11.93 -23.06
N SER A 480 25.52 11.47 -24.05
CA SER A 480 24.56 12.32 -24.76
C SER A 480 23.48 12.95 -23.88
N ARG A 481 23.12 12.29 -22.76
CA ARG A 481 22.14 12.78 -21.77
C ARG A 481 22.74 13.77 -20.78
N LEU A 482 24.05 13.70 -20.59
CA LEU A 482 24.79 14.54 -19.65
C LEU A 482 25.38 15.79 -20.32
N ASP A 483 25.65 15.74 -21.63
CA ASP A 483 26.17 16.87 -22.42
C ASP A 483 25.41 18.20 -22.16
N PRO A 484 24.06 18.25 -22.07
CA PRO A 484 23.35 19.50 -21.81
C PRO A 484 23.61 20.12 -20.43
N TRP A 485 24.13 19.33 -19.49
CA TRP A 485 24.41 19.72 -18.10
C TRP A 485 25.88 20.07 -17.87
N GLU A 486 26.75 19.79 -18.85
CA GLU A 486 28.17 20.10 -18.77
C GLU A 486 28.38 21.62 -18.61
N GLY A 487 29.20 21.99 -17.62
CA GLY A 487 29.46 23.40 -17.28
C GLY A 487 28.35 24.10 -16.48
N LEU A 488 27.18 23.47 -16.29
CA LEU A 488 26.13 23.96 -15.39
C LEU A 488 26.24 23.37 -13.98
N ILE A 489 26.58 22.09 -13.89
CA ILE A 489 26.75 21.33 -12.64
C ILE A 489 27.98 20.44 -12.70
N GLN A 490 28.51 20.05 -11.54
CA GLN A 490 29.61 19.08 -11.46
C GLN A 490 29.06 17.66 -11.45
N ILE A 491 29.43 16.86 -12.45
CA ILE A 491 28.99 15.47 -12.60
C ILE A 491 30.21 14.55 -12.56
N GLU A 492 30.23 13.61 -11.61
CA GLU A 492 31.23 12.53 -11.54
C GLU A 492 30.56 11.22 -11.96
N ILE A 493 31.09 10.54 -12.98
CA ILE A 493 30.53 9.29 -13.50
C ILE A 493 31.54 8.16 -13.34
N THR A 494 31.10 7.05 -12.75
CA THR A 494 31.83 5.79 -12.72
C THR A 494 31.00 4.71 -13.40
N LEU A 495 31.46 4.23 -14.54
CA LEU A 495 30.83 3.15 -15.30
C LEU A 495 31.73 1.92 -15.30
N ASP A 496 31.17 0.76 -14.97
CA ASP A 496 31.85 -0.52 -15.08
C ASP A 496 32.30 -0.79 -16.55
N PRO A 497 33.60 -1.02 -16.82
CA PRO A 497 34.12 -1.26 -18.17
C PRO A 497 33.42 -2.39 -18.92
N ALA A 498 32.87 -3.39 -18.21
CA ALA A 498 32.13 -4.50 -18.82
C ALA A 498 30.80 -4.06 -19.47
N LEU A 499 30.26 -2.91 -19.07
CA LEU A 499 28.96 -2.41 -19.52
C LEU A 499 29.06 -1.39 -20.67
N GLU A 500 30.23 -0.78 -20.90
CA GLU A 500 30.40 0.35 -21.83
C GLU A 500 29.89 0.07 -23.24
N LYS A 501 30.13 -1.14 -23.75
CA LYS A 501 29.86 -1.54 -25.14
C LYS A 501 28.50 -2.20 -25.34
N ILE A 502 27.67 -2.30 -24.30
CA ILE A 502 26.34 -2.89 -24.42
C ILE A 502 25.48 -1.97 -25.29
N SER A 503 24.90 -2.53 -26.35
CA SER A 503 23.98 -1.84 -27.26
C SER A 503 22.71 -2.69 -27.40
N ASN A 504 21.61 -2.23 -26.83
CA ASN A 504 20.29 -2.83 -26.97
C ASN A 504 19.20 -1.80 -26.62
N ASP A 505 17.93 -2.16 -26.84
CA ASP A 505 16.78 -1.29 -26.55
C ASP A 505 16.76 -0.73 -25.12
N ARG A 506 17.30 -1.47 -24.14
CA ARG A 506 17.32 -1.10 -22.72
C ARG A 506 18.36 -0.02 -22.40
N VAL A 507 19.30 0.27 -23.30
CA VAL A 507 20.27 1.35 -23.12
C VAL A 507 19.57 2.71 -23.06
N LYS A 508 18.58 2.93 -23.94
CA LYS A 508 17.79 4.17 -23.96
C LYS A 508 17.02 4.38 -22.65
N ASP A 509 16.48 3.31 -22.09
CA ASP A 509 15.79 3.35 -20.79
C ASP A 509 16.73 3.82 -19.66
N VAL A 510 18.02 3.45 -19.70
CA VAL A 510 19.02 3.93 -18.74
C VAL A 510 19.23 5.43 -18.90
N GLY A 511 19.39 5.90 -20.15
CA GLY A 511 19.54 7.33 -20.45
C GLY A 511 18.36 8.16 -19.95
N GLU A 512 17.12 7.70 -20.19
CA GLU A 512 15.89 8.37 -19.73
C GLU A 512 15.81 8.46 -18.19
N VAL A 513 16.18 7.39 -17.48
CA VAL A 513 16.20 7.40 -16.00
C VAL A 513 17.24 8.38 -15.46
N ILE A 514 18.44 8.41 -16.04
CA ILE A 514 19.50 9.32 -15.62
C ILE A 514 19.09 10.77 -15.86
N GLU A 515 18.56 11.08 -17.05
CA GLU A 515 18.08 12.41 -17.40
C GLU A 515 16.97 12.89 -16.45
N GLU A 516 16.00 12.03 -16.15
CA GLU A 516 14.90 12.35 -15.24
C GLU A 516 15.39 12.59 -13.79
N ILE A 517 16.33 11.77 -13.30
CA ILE A 517 16.88 11.93 -11.95
C ILE A 517 17.65 13.26 -11.86
N ILE A 518 18.54 13.54 -12.82
CA ILE A 518 19.32 14.79 -12.84
C ILE A 518 18.42 16.02 -12.96
N SER A 519 17.46 15.98 -13.88
CA SER A 519 16.48 17.05 -14.07
C SER A 519 15.74 17.36 -12.76
N ASN A 520 15.33 16.31 -12.02
CA ASN A 520 14.69 16.47 -10.72
C ASN A 520 15.65 17.01 -9.64
N SER A 521 16.87 16.47 -9.56
CA SER A 521 17.90 16.91 -8.60
C SER A 521 18.26 18.38 -8.78
N VAL A 522 18.38 18.87 -10.01
CA VAL A 522 18.68 20.28 -10.31
C VAL A 522 17.45 21.17 -10.12
N ARG A 523 16.34 20.83 -10.80
CA ARG A 523 15.15 21.70 -10.86
C ARG A 523 14.41 21.80 -9.53
N HIS A 524 14.29 20.68 -8.82
CA HIS A 524 13.53 20.59 -7.59
C HIS A 524 14.43 20.50 -6.35
N GLY A 525 15.57 19.81 -6.48
CA GLY A 525 16.54 19.65 -5.38
C GLY A 525 17.50 20.84 -5.22
N GLY A 526 17.77 21.60 -6.28
CA GLY A 526 18.77 22.66 -6.28
C GLY A 526 20.21 22.15 -6.22
N SER A 527 20.46 20.90 -6.62
CA SER A 527 21.77 20.26 -6.56
C SER A 527 22.78 20.90 -7.51
N GLN A 528 24.04 20.94 -7.10
CA GLN A 528 25.19 21.39 -7.91
C GLN A 528 26.21 20.27 -8.14
N ASN A 529 26.19 19.23 -7.31
CA ASN A 529 27.11 18.11 -7.38
C ASN A 529 26.33 16.80 -7.49
N ILE A 530 26.56 16.06 -8.57
CA ILE A 530 25.92 14.76 -8.81
C ILE A 530 26.99 13.71 -9.06
N LYS A 531 26.87 12.57 -8.36
CA LYS A 531 27.71 11.40 -8.56
C LYS A 531 26.88 10.24 -9.09
N ILE A 532 27.29 9.66 -10.21
CA ILE A 532 26.61 8.57 -10.91
C ILE A 532 27.54 7.35 -10.91
N ASN A 533 27.11 6.25 -10.29
CA ASN A 533 27.82 4.98 -10.29
C ASN A 533 26.95 3.91 -10.95
N ILE A 534 27.49 3.22 -11.96
CA ILE A 534 26.80 2.15 -12.69
C ILE A 534 27.65 0.89 -12.64
N THR A 535 27.17 -0.13 -11.93
CA THR A 535 27.92 -1.37 -11.65
C THR A 535 27.14 -2.62 -12.07
N SER A 536 27.88 -3.66 -12.47
CA SER A 536 27.33 -5.00 -12.72
C SER A 536 27.43 -5.85 -11.46
N ASN A 537 26.40 -5.87 -10.61
CA ASN A 537 26.42 -6.69 -9.40
C ASN A 537 26.16 -8.18 -9.69
N SER A 538 25.41 -8.47 -10.75
CA SER A 538 25.10 -9.83 -11.22
C SER A 538 24.50 -9.78 -12.64
N HIS A 539 25.34 -9.77 -13.68
CA HIS A 539 24.89 -9.74 -15.07
C HIS A 539 23.80 -10.82 -15.32
N PRO A 540 22.63 -10.48 -15.91
CA PRO A 540 22.34 -9.27 -16.70
C PRO A 540 21.82 -8.05 -15.93
N ASP A 541 21.71 -8.11 -14.60
CA ASP A 541 21.25 -6.98 -13.79
C ASP A 541 22.40 -5.98 -13.53
N ILE A 542 22.10 -4.69 -13.75
CA ILE A 542 22.94 -3.55 -13.37
C ILE A 542 22.33 -2.78 -12.21
N GLN A 543 23.18 -2.15 -11.41
CA GLN A 543 22.81 -1.19 -10.38
C GLN A 543 23.23 0.21 -10.82
N ILE A 544 22.29 1.15 -10.75
CA ILE A 544 22.52 2.58 -11.00
C ILE A 544 22.31 3.28 -9.66
N GLN A 545 23.35 3.93 -9.16
CA GLN A 545 23.32 4.75 -7.96
C GLN A 545 23.63 6.19 -8.34
N ILE A 546 22.72 7.10 -8.04
CA ILE A 546 22.90 8.53 -8.24
C ILE A 546 22.80 9.21 -6.87
N GLU A 547 23.85 9.92 -6.49
CA GLU A 547 23.92 10.71 -5.26
C GLU A 547 23.99 12.19 -5.63
N ASP A 548 23.14 13.00 -5.01
CA ASP A 548 23.11 14.45 -5.17
C ASP A 548 23.22 15.16 -3.80
N ASP A 549 23.59 16.44 -3.85
CA ASP A 549 23.66 17.36 -2.72
C ASP A 549 22.43 18.27 -2.60
N ALA A 550 21.25 17.78 -3.00
CA ALA A 550 20.02 18.56 -2.95
C ALA A 550 19.73 19.08 -1.52
N VAL A 551 19.53 20.39 -1.41
CA VAL A 551 19.28 21.09 -0.14
C VAL A 551 17.81 21.00 0.27
N ASN A 552 16.91 20.84 -0.71
CA ASN A 552 15.49 20.76 -0.46
C ASN A 552 15.11 19.36 0.07
N PRO A 553 14.41 19.26 1.21
CA PRO A 553 14.02 17.97 1.77
C PRO A 553 13.01 17.26 0.88
N LEU A 554 13.06 15.92 0.89
CA LEU A 554 12.03 15.11 0.24
C LEU A 554 10.65 15.45 0.80
N PRO A 555 9.60 15.51 -0.03
CA PRO A 555 8.25 15.73 0.46
C PRO A 555 7.87 14.67 1.50
N SER A 556 7.28 15.09 2.63
CA SER A 556 6.92 14.22 3.78
C SER A 556 5.94 13.09 3.44
N ALA A 557 5.26 13.19 2.29
CA ALA A 557 4.56 12.11 1.62
C ALA A 557 4.64 12.36 0.11
N PRO A 558 4.80 11.33 -0.75
CA PRO A 558 4.65 11.50 -2.18
C PRO A 558 3.20 11.89 -2.45
N ALA A 559 2.94 13.19 -2.62
CA ALA A 559 1.59 13.70 -2.78
C ALA A 559 0.89 13.09 -4.01
N ARG A 560 1.69 12.70 -5.03
CA ARG A 560 1.28 12.03 -6.27
C ARG A 560 2.45 11.23 -6.85
N ILE A 561 2.17 10.12 -7.53
CA ILE A 561 3.15 9.43 -8.37
C ILE A 561 3.26 10.23 -9.67
N GLY A 562 4.29 11.06 -9.79
CA GLY A 562 4.61 11.80 -11.00
C GLY A 562 5.07 10.87 -12.12
N LEU A 563 5.15 11.43 -13.32
CA LEU A 563 5.63 10.72 -14.51
C LEU A 563 7.05 10.15 -14.33
N GLY A 564 7.97 10.93 -13.75
CA GLY A 564 9.33 10.46 -13.47
C GLY A 564 9.36 9.20 -12.61
N THR A 565 8.57 9.16 -11.54
CA THR A 565 8.44 7.96 -10.68
C THR A 565 7.95 6.74 -11.46
N LYS A 566 7.12 6.92 -12.49
CA LYS A 566 6.65 5.82 -13.35
C LYS A 566 7.71 5.34 -14.32
N ILE A 567 8.52 6.25 -14.88
CA ILE A 567 9.69 5.88 -15.69
C ILE A 567 10.62 5.01 -14.84
N LEU A 568 10.94 5.44 -13.61
CA LEU A 568 11.74 4.64 -12.68
C LEU A 568 11.10 3.27 -12.41
N ASN A 569 9.80 3.22 -12.12
CA ASN A 569 9.07 1.96 -11.91
C ASN A 569 9.11 1.02 -13.12
N LEU A 570 8.97 1.56 -14.34
CA LEU A 570 8.99 0.76 -15.56
C LEU A 570 10.40 0.25 -15.82
N VAL A 571 11.39 1.13 -15.85
CA VAL A 571 12.77 0.78 -16.20
C VAL A 571 13.36 -0.19 -15.18
N SER A 572 13.10 -0.01 -13.89
CA SER A 572 13.67 -0.84 -12.82
C SER A 572 12.83 -2.04 -12.41
N ASP A 573 11.68 -2.27 -13.06
CA ASP A 573 10.66 -3.20 -12.57
C ASP A 573 10.18 -2.87 -11.14
N GLY A 574 10.23 -1.61 -10.72
CA GLY A 574 9.93 -1.19 -9.34
C GLY A 574 11.04 -1.46 -8.33
N ARG A 575 12.20 -1.97 -8.78
CA ARG A 575 13.43 -2.13 -7.98
C ARG A 575 14.23 -0.83 -7.88
N TRP A 576 13.64 0.19 -7.31
CA TRP A 576 14.35 1.42 -6.96
C TRP A 576 14.00 1.88 -5.54
N THR A 577 14.85 2.73 -4.99
CA THR A 577 14.71 3.37 -3.69
C THR A 577 15.28 4.77 -3.73
N ILE A 578 14.71 5.67 -2.96
CA ILE A 578 15.24 7.01 -2.72
C ILE A 578 15.37 7.21 -1.21
N SER A 579 16.50 7.78 -0.78
CA SER A 579 16.76 8.13 0.61
C SER A 579 17.42 9.49 0.68
N HIS A 580 17.05 10.27 1.70
CA HIS A 580 17.71 11.54 2.01
C HIS A 580 18.38 11.42 3.37
N ILE A 581 19.71 11.49 3.40
CA ILE A 581 20.53 11.29 4.59
C ILE A 581 21.57 12.42 4.64
N GLU A 582 21.63 13.15 5.74
CA GLU A 582 22.67 14.16 6.01
C GLU A 582 22.84 15.23 4.90
N GLY A 583 21.74 15.69 4.30
CA GLY A 583 21.78 16.71 3.25
C GLY A 583 22.17 16.18 1.87
N LYS A 584 22.16 14.85 1.68
CA LYS A 584 22.35 14.19 0.41
C LYS A 584 21.15 13.33 0.04
N THR A 585 20.78 13.32 -1.24
CA THR A 585 19.77 12.40 -1.75
C THR A 585 20.44 11.31 -2.55
N THR A 586 20.11 10.06 -2.25
CA THR A 586 20.60 8.89 -2.99
C THR A 586 19.42 8.20 -3.64
N VAL A 587 19.44 8.10 -4.97
CA VAL A 587 18.56 7.25 -5.76
C VAL A 587 19.33 6.00 -6.15
N MET A 588 18.80 4.84 -5.80
CA MET A 588 19.37 3.56 -6.16
C MET A 588 18.36 2.77 -6.96
N LEU A 589 18.76 2.28 -8.13
CA LEU A 589 17.91 1.60 -9.09
C LEU A 589 18.59 0.31 -9.58
N THR A 590 17.82 -0.76 -9.77
CA THR A 590 18.31 -2.03 -10.32
C THR A 590 17.47 -2.43 -11.52
N MET A 591 18.11 -2.76 -12.64
CA MET A 591 17.42 -3.16 -13.86
C MET A 591 18.19 -4.22 -14.65
N SER A 592 17.48 -5.00 -15.46
CA SER A 592 18.10 -5.95 -16.40
C SER A 592 18.44 -5.24 -17.70
N LEU A 593 19.69 -5.40 -18.15
CA LEU A 593 20.14 -4.96 -19.48
C LEU A 593 19.87 -5.99 -20.57
N SER A 594 19.65 -7.28 -20.25
CA SER A 594 19.27 -8.26 -21.29
C SER A 594 17.76 -8.25 -21.52
N GLU A 595 17.33 -8.21 -22.77
CA GLU A 595 16.05 -8.83 -23.14
C GLU A 595 16.26 -10.36 -23.06
N SER A 596 15.40 -11.08 -22.35
CA SER A 596 15.45 -12.55 -22.45
C SER A 596 15.04 -12.93 -23.87
N GLN A 597 15.96 -13.56 -24.60
CA GLN A 597 15.70 -14.13 -25.92
C GLN A 597 14.50 -15.10 -25.91
#